data_AF-A0A2J8W0B0-F1
#
_entry.id   AF-A0A2J8W0B0-F1
#
_cell.length_a   1.000
_cell.length_b   1.000
_cell.length_c   1.000
_cell.angle_alpha   90.00
_cell.angle_beta   90.00
_cell.angle_gamma   90.00
#
_symmetry.space_group_name_H-M   'P 1'
#
loop_
_entity.id
_entity.type
_entity.pdbx_description
1 polymer ?
#
loop_
_entity_poly.entity_id
_entity_poly.type
_entity_poly.pdbx_seq_one_letter_code
_entity_poly.pdbx_strand_id
1 'polypeptide(L)'
;MVQFSTSEFRLTPHIDNLEVANSFAVTNAFCSQFSRGVYAIFGFYDKKSVNTITSFCGTLHVSFITPSFPTDGTHPFVIQMRPDLKGALLSLIEYYQWDKFAYLYDSDRGLSTLQAVLDSAAEKKWQVTAINVGNINNDKKDEMY
;
A
#
# COMPACT_ATOMS: atom_id res chain seq x y z
N MET A 1 11.49 20.25 43.98
CA MET A 1 10.72 19.36 43.07
C MET A 1 10.43 20.18 41.82
N VAL A 2 11.18 19.98 40.73
CA VAL A 2 11.02 20.75 39.50
C VAL A 2 9.83 20.16 38.75
N GLN A 3 8.73 20.91 38.65
CA GLN A 3 7.61 20.56 37.78
C GLN A 3 8.06 20.67 36.32
N PHE A 4 8.26 19.53 35.66
CA PHE A 4 8.34 19.50 34.20
C PHE A 4 6.94 19.77 33.65
N SER A 5 6.68 21.02 33.27
CA SER A 5 5.56 21.36 32.41
C SER A 5 5.81 20.70 31.05
N THR A 6 5.18 19.55 30.79
CA THR A 6 5.11 18.99 29.43
C THR A 6 4.27 19.95 28.60
N SER A 7 4.91 20.80 27.80
CA SER A 7 4.23 21.48 26.70
C SER A 7 3.53 20.41 25.85
N GLU A 8 2.22 20.53 25.62
CA GLU A 8 1.49 19.62 24.74
C GLU A 8 2.18 19.56 23.37
N PHE A 9 2.75 18.40 23.03
CA PHE A 9 3.25 18.17 21.69
C PHE A 9 2.06 18.06 20.73
N ARG A 10 2.03 18.89 19.69
CA ARG A 10 0.99 18.90 18.66
C ARG A 10 1.61 18.72 17.29
N LEU A 11 1.02 17.84 16.48
CA LEU A 11 1.38 17.66 15.08
C LEU A 11 0.67 18.72 14.23
N THR A 12 1.43 19.43 13.40
CA THR A 12 0.89 20.41 12.44
C THR A 12 1.03 19.85 11.02
N PRO A 13 -0.03 19.29 10.42
CA PRO A 13 0.06 18.68 9.09
C PRO A 13 0.03 19.74 7.98
N HIS A 14 0.80 19.51 6.91
CA HIS A 14 0.66 20.21 5.64
C HIS A 14 0.11 19.24 4.59
N ILE A 15 -1.10 19.50 4.08
CA ILE A 15 -1.83 18.54 3.23
C ILE A 15 -1.68 18.95 1.77
N ASP A 16 -1.18 18.02 0.95
CA ASP A 16 -1.18 18.14 -0.52
C ASP A 16 -2.11 17.06 -1.09
N ASN A 17 -3.11 17.47 -1.89
CA ASN A 17 -3.97 16.54 -2.64
C ASN A 17 -3.40 16.33 -4.04
N LEU A 18 -3.17 15.08 -4.42
CA LEU A 18 -2.51 14.74 -5.67
C LEU A 18 -3.01 13.40 -6.23
N GLU A 19 -2.82 13.22 -7.53
CA GLU A 19 -3.08 11.95 -8.20
C GLU A 19 -1.94 10.96 -7.91
N VAL A 20 -2.18 10.01 -7.00
CA VAL A 20 -1.16 9.04 -6.55
C VAL A 20 -0.70 8.06 -7.64
N ALA A 21 -1.46 7.91 -8.72
CA ALA A 21 -1.04 7.10 -9.88
C ALA A 21 0.03 7.80 -10.74
N ASN A 22 0.19 9.13 -10.59
CA ASN A 22 1.12 9.93 -11.34
C ASN A 22 2.42 10.16 -10.54
N SER A 23 3.46 9.40 -10.88
CA SER A 23 4.76 9.46 -10.19
C SER A 23 5.42 10.84 -10.26
N PHE A 24 5.14 11.65 -11.29
CA PHE A 24 5.66 13.02 -11.37
C PHE A 24 5.01 13.95 -10.32
N ALA A 25 3.68 13.88 -10.18
CA ALA A 25 2.96 14.63 -9.15
C ALA A 25 3.42 14.23 -7.74
N VAL A 26 3.58 12.93 -7.51
CA VAL A 26 4.09 12.37 -6.25
C VAL A 26 5.49 12.88 -5.93
N THR A 27 6.38 12.91 -6.92
CA THR A 27 7.75 13.42 -6.77
C THR A 27 7.74 14.91 -6.35
N ASN A 28 6.95 15.74 -7.04
CA ASN A 28 6.87 17.17 -6.74
C ASN A 28 6.32 17.43 -5.33
N ALA A 29 5.29 16.70 -4.93
CA ALA A 29 4.74 16.82 -3.58
C ALA A 29 5.75 16.36 -2.52
N PHE A 30 6.45 15.25 -2.75
CA PHE A 30 7.51 14.79 -1.85
C PHE A 30 8.59 15.86 -1.67
N CYS A 31 9.12 16.40 -2.77
CA CYS A 31 10.16 17.44 -2.75
C CYS A 31 9.68 18.74 -2.08
N SER A 32 8.41 19.12 -2.28
CA SER A 32 7.78 20.25 -1.58
C SER A 32 7.76 20.03 -0.07
N GLN A 33 7.31 18.86 0.39
CA GLN A 33 7.25 18.52 1.82
C GLN A 33 8.65 18.42 2.43
N PHE A 34 9.61 17.82 1.73
CA PHE A 34 11.01 17.79 2.15
C PHE A 34 11.59 19.20 2.31
N SER A 35 11.35 20.09 1.35
CA SER A 35 11.84 21.47 1.41
C SER A 35 11.22 22.28 2.55
N ARG A 36 10.01 21.91 3.01
CA ARG A 36 9.35 22.51 4.19
C ARG A 36 9.94 22.05 5.52
N GLY A 37 10.80 21.02 5.51
CA GLY A 37 11.44 20.50 6.73
C GLY A 37 10.52 19.65 7.58
N VAL A 38 9.67 18.81 6.96
CA VAL A 38 8.82 17.86 7.71
C VAL A 38 9.64 16.78 8.39
N TYR A 39 9.18 16.31 9.57
CA TYR A 39 9.82 15.21 10.30
C TYR A 39 9.46 13.83 9.74
N ALA A 40 8.23 13.69 9.23
CA ALA A 40 7.74 12.47 8.61
C ALA A 40 6.63 12.84 7.62
N ILE A 41 6.37 11.96 6.66
CA ILE A 41 5.30 12.13 5.67
C ILE A 41 4.28 11.00 5.88
N PHE A 42 3.02 11.38 6.03
CA PHE A 42 1.90 10.44 5.96
C PHE A 42 1.30 10.52 4.57
N GLY A 43 1.13 9.38 3.89
CA GLY A 43 0.59 9.41 2.54
C GLY A 43 0.18 8.06 1.97
N PHE A 44 -0.41 8.14 0.78
CA PHE A 44 -0.80 6.99 -0.02
C PHE A 44 0.10 6.92 -1.25
N TYR A 45 0.38 5.70 -1.70
CA TYR A 45 0.94 5.43 -3.01
C TYR A 45 0.09 4.39 -3.74
N ASP A 46 0.24 4.40 -5.06
CA ASP A 46 -0.22 3.35 -5.97
C ASP A 46 0.96 2.55 -6.54
N LYS A 47 0.70 1.40 -7.18
CA LYS A 47 1.68 0.50 -7.82
C LYS A 47 2.64 1.22 -8.76
N LYS A 48 2.18 2.29 -9.43
CA LYS A 48 3.01 3.10 -10.34
C LYS A 48 3.98 4.04 -9.61
N SER A 49 3.62 4.49 -8.41
CA SER A 49 4.34 5.52 -7.64
C SER A 49 5.15 4.96 -6.47
N VAL A 50 4.89 3.72 -6.05
CA VAL A 50 5.48 3.12 -4.85
C VAL A 50 7.01 3.11 -4.90
N ASN A 51 7.60 2.79 -6.05
CA ASN A 51 9.05 2.75 -6.23
C ASN A 51 9.68 4.15 -6.14
N THR A 52 8.95 5.18 -6.56
CA THR A 52 9.39 6.57 -6.41
C THR A 52 9.44 6.91 -4.93
N ILE A 53 8.35 6.72 -4.19
CA ILE A 53 8.30 7.04 -2.77
C ILE A 53 9.37 6.29 -1.98
N THR A 54 9.45 4.96 -2.11
CA THR A 54 10.42 4.15 -1.35
C THR A 54 11.86 4.57 -1.63
N SER A 55 12.19 4.90 -2.89
CA SER A 55 13.51 5.38 -3.28
C SER A 55 13.86 6.75 -2.67
N PHE A 56 12.95 7.72 -2.73
CA PHE A 56 13.13 9.04 -2.13
C PHE A 56 13.26 8.97 -0.61
N CYS A 57 12.42 8.17 0.05
CA CYS A 57 12.46 7.99 1.50
C CYS A 57 13.77 7.34 1.95
N GLY A 58 14.23 6.31 1.23
CA GLY A 58 15.50 5.64 1.51
C GLY A 58 16.72 6.54 1.30
N THR A 59 16.70 7.38 0.26
CA THR A 59 17.84 8.28 -0.07
C THR A 59 17.92 9.48 0.86
N LEU A 60 16.78 10.09 1.20
CA LEU A 60 16.73 11.33 1.98
C LEU A 60 16.46 11.11 3.46
N HIS A 61 16.34 9.85 3.89
CA HIS A 61 16.08 9.44 5.27
C HIS A 61 14.82 10.08 5.88
N VAL A 62 13.80 10.30 5.04
CA VAL A 62 12.48 10.81 5.48
C VAL A 62 11.57 9.63 5.72
N SER A 63 11.03 9.51 6.93
CA SER A 63 10.10 8.43 7.26
C SER A 63 8.75 8.64 6.58
N PHE A 64 8.29 7.64 5.84
CA PHE A 64 6.99 7.63 5.17
C PHE A 64 6.06 6.60 5.79
N ILE A 65 4.94 7.07 6.32
CA ILE A 65 3.92 6.26 6.99
C ILE A 65 2.73 6.11 6.04
N THR A 66 2.31 4.87 5.79
CA THR A 66 1.28 4.61 4.77
C THR A 66 0.30 3.51 5.12
N PRO A 67 -1.01 3.70 4.81
CA PRO A 67 -2.01 2.64 4.82
C PRO A 67 -2.14 1.93 3.47
N SER A 68 -1.32 2.22 2.46
CA SER A 68 -1.32 1.55 1.15
C SER A 68 -0.94 0.06 1.25
N PHE A 69 -1.02 -0.67 0.13
CA PHE A 69 -0.64 -2.08 0.10
C PHE A 69 0.82 -2.26 0.54
N PRO A 70 1.13 -3.30 1.35
CA PRO A 70 2.50 -3.58 1.74
C PRO A 70 3.33 -3.94 0.50
N THR A 71 4.56 -3.44 0.43
CA THR A 71 5.49 -3.77 -0.65
C THR A 71 6.15 -5.11 -0.39
N ASP A 72 6.41 -5.87 -1.46
CA ASP A 72 7.20 -7.09 -1.37
C ASP A 72 8.68 -6.72 -1.19
N GLY A 73 9.14 -6.67 0.06
CA GLY A 73 10.53 -6.36 0.40
C GLY A 73 10.69 -5.47 1.64
N THR A 74 11.90 -5.43 2.18
CA THR A 74 12.24 -4.54 3.29
C THR A 74 12.72 -3.21 2.72
N HIS A 75 11.91 -2.16 2.81
CA HIS A 75 12.31 -0.81 2.43
C HIS A 75 12.61 0.01 3.69
N PRO A 76 13.82 0.59 3.81
CA PRO A 76 14.12 1.46 4.94
C PRO A 76 13.29 2.73 4.85
N PHE A 77 13.02 3.36 6.01
CA PHE A 77 12.24 4.60 6.12
C PHE A 77 10.78 4.52 5.63
N VAL A 78 10.22 3.32 5.46
CA VAL A 78 8.81 3.13 5.12
C VAL A 78 8.10 2.32 6.21
N ILE A 79 7.11 2.94 6.85
CA ILE A 79 6.28 2.33 7.89
C ILE A 79 4.94 1.95 7.26
N GLN A 80 4.73 0.66 7.07
CA GLN A 80 3.50 0.11 6.50
C GLN A 80 2.50 -0.19 7.62
N MET A 81 1.36 0.49 7.59
CA MET A 81 0.29 0.28 8.57
C MET A 81 -0.64 -0.87 8.17
N ARG A 82 -0.69 -1.24 6.89
CA ARG A 82 -1.54 -2.32 6.38
C ARG A 82 -0.84 -3.67 6.56
N PRO A 83 -1.41 -4.62 7.33
CA PRO A 83 -0.87 -5.97 7.43
C PRO A 83 -0.91 -6.71 6.09
N ASP A 84 -0.02 -7.69 5.93
CA ASP A 84 -0.07 -8.59 4.78
C ASP A 84 -1.25 -9.56 4.88
N LEU A 85 -2.01 -9.68 3.80
CA LEU A 85 -3.19 -10.53 3.71
C LEU A 85 -2.86 -11.93 3.16
N LYS A 86 -1.70 -12.11 2.51
CA LYS A 86 -1.32 -13.35 1.82
C LYS A 86 -1.44 -14.58 2.73
N GLY A 87 -0.87 -14.51 3.93
CA GLY A 87 -0.90 -15.62 4.88
C GLY A 87 -2.32 -16.00 5.32
N ALA A 88 -3.13 -15.01 5.72
CA ALA A 88 -4.50 -15.26 6.19
C ALA A 88 -5.40 -15.85 5.09
N LEU A 89 -5.25 -15.38 3.85
CA LEU A 89 -5.99 -15.90 2.71
C LEU A 89 -5.66 -17.38 2.44
N LEU A 90 -4.37 -17.73 2.40
CA LEU A 90 -3.93 -19.12 2.17
C LEU A 90 -4.42 -20.04 3.28
N SER A 91 -4.29 -19.63 4.54
CA SER A 91 -4.81 -20.40 5.68
C SER A 91 -6.32 -20.61 5.61
N LEU A 92 -7.07 -19.64 5.07
CA LEU A 92 -8.53 -19.78 4.93
C LEU A 92 -8.91 -20.76 3.82
N ILE A 93 -8.19 -20.75 2.69
CA ILE A 93 -8.37 -21.73 1.59
C ILE A 93 -8.12 -23.15 2.12
N GLU A 94 -7.07 -23.32 2.92
CA GLU A 94 -6.74 -24.60 3.57
C GLU A 94 -7.78 -25.02 4.61
N TYR A 95 -8.25 -24.07 5.44
CA TYR A 95 -9.25 -24.32 6.46
C TYR A 95 -10.56 -24.86 5.85
N TYR A 96 -10.97 -24.30 4.70
CA TYR A 96 -12.14 -24.78 3.95
C TYR A 96 -11.87 -25.98 3.05
N GLN A 97 -10.62 -26.45 2.98
CA GLN A 97 -10.21 -27.59 2.16
C GLN A 97 -10.57 -27.42 0.67
N TRP A 98 -10.46 -26.20 0.15
CA TRP A 98 -10.72 -25.95 -1.27
C TRP A 98 -9.60 -26.53 -2.12
N ASP A 99 -9.95 -27.42 -3.04
CA ASP A 99 -9.06 -28.04 -4.02
C ASP A 99 -9.25 -27.47 -5.43
N LYS A 100 -10.42 -26.88 -5.72
CA LYS A 100 -10.75 -26.24 -7.00
C LYS A 100 -11.57 -24.98 -6.77
N PHE A 101 -11.07 -23.84 -7.25
CA PHE A 101 -11.75 -22.55 -7.09
C PHE A 101 -11.35 -21.53 -8.16
N ALA A 102 -12.19 -20.51 -8.33
CA ALA A 102 -11.87 -19.35 -9.17
C ALA A 102 -11.29 -18.22 -8.30
N TYR A 103 -10.25 -17.56 -8.79
CA TYR A 103 -9.63 -16.41 -8.14
C TYR A 103 -9.77 -15.18 -9.04
N LEU A 104 -10.68 -14.29 -8.67
CA LEU A 104 -10.93 -13.04 -9.38
C LEU A 104 -9.98 -11.96 -8.84
N TYR A 105 -9.17 -11.35 -9.70
CA TYR A 105 -8.17 -10.37 -9.27
C TYR A 105 -8.19 -9.11 -10.13
N ASP A 106 -7.71 -8.02 -9.52
CA ASP A 106 -7.53 -6.71 -10.15
C ASP A 106 -6.03 -6.43 -10.29
N SER A 107 -5.59 -6.06 -11.50
CA SER A 107 -4.19 -5.76 -11.79
C SER A 107 -3.65 -4.53 -11.07
N ASP A 108 -4.53 -3.61 -10.67
CA ASP A 108 -4.15 -2.32 -10.07
C ASP A 108 -3.79 -2.49 -8.58
N ARG A 109 -4.42 -3.44 -7.88
CA ARG A 109 -4.15 -3.73 -6.46
C ARG A 109 -2.84 -4.48 -6.20
N GLY A 110 -2.09 -4.81 -7.23
CA GLY A 110 -0.87 -5.61 -7.14
C GLY A 110 -1.13 -7.12 -7.25
N LEU A 111 -0.18 -7.83 -7.84
CA LEU A 111 -0.30 -9.26 -8.18
C LEU A 111 0.33 -10.18 -7.13
N SER A 112 0.80 -9.63 -6.01
CA SER A 112 1.54 -10.37 -4.98
C SER A 112 0.70 -11.44 -4.30
N THR A 113 -0.60 -11.17 -4.08
CA THR A 113 -1.54 -12.16 -3.54
C THR A 113 -1.84 -13.28 -4.52
N LEU A 114 -2.04 -12.94 -5.80
CA LEU A 114 -2.24 -13.94 -6.86
C LEU A 114 -1.02 -14.86 -6.97
N GLN A 115 0.19 -14.30 -6.93
CA GLN A 115 1.43 -15.08 -6.99
C GLN A 115 1.52 -16.07 -5.82
N ALA A 116 1.25 -15.63 -4.59
CA ALA A 116 1.25 -16.51 -3.42
C ALA A 116 0.21 -17.65 -3.52
N VAL A 117 -0.97 -17.37 -4.09
CA VAL A 117 -2.00 -18.38 -4.33
C VAL A 117 -1.55 -19.40 -5.39
N LEU A 118 -0.95 -18.96 -6.49
CA LEU A 118 -0.47 -19.85 -7.55
C LEU A 118 0.73 -20.70 -7.10
N ASP A 119 1.66 -20.12 -6.34
CA ASP A 119 2.80 -20.83 -5.76
C ASP A 119 2.32 -21.94 -4.80
N SER A 120 1.36 -21.62 -3.93
CA SER A 120 0.76 -22.59 -3.01
C SER A 120 -0.09 -23.63 -3.74
N ALA A 121 -0.75 -23.25 -4.84
CA ALA A 121 -1.53 -24.16 -5.67
C ALA A 121 -0.65 -25.21 -6.34
N ALA A 122 0.57 -24.84 -6.76
CA ALA A 122 1.53 -25.79 -7.32
C ALA A 122 1.97 -26.84 -6.28
N GLU A 123 2.23 -26.41 -5.03
CA GLU A 123 2.62 -27.31 -3.93
C GLU A 123 1.47 -28.22 -3.48
N LYS A 124 0.29 -27.64 -3.26
CA LYS A 124 -0.90 -28.34 -2.71
C LYS A 124 -1.80 -28.96 -3.77
N LYS A 125 -1.43 -28.83 -5.06
CA LYS A 125 -2.16 -29.32 -6.24
C LYS A 125 -3.58 -28.76 -6.37
N TRP A 126 -3.77 -27.48 -6.05
CA TRP A 126 -5.05 -26.80 -6.23
C TRP A 126 -5.31 -26.47 -7.71
N GLN A 127 -6.54 -26.67 -8.16
CA GLN A 127 -7.03 -26.25 -9.47
C GLN A 127 -7.57 -24.81 -9.38
N VAL A 128 -6.69 -23.83 -9.60
CA VAL A 128 -7.04 -22.41 -9.53
C VAL A 128 -7.32 -21.84 -10.92
N THR A 129 -8.50 -21.26 -11.12
CA THR A 129 -8.84 -20.49 -12.32
C THR A 129 -8.70 -19.00 -12.02
N ALA A 130 -7.59 -18.38 -12.45
CA ALA A 130 -7.37 -16.95 -12.26
C ALA A 130 -8.10 -16.13 -13.34
N ILE A 131 -8.92 -15.17 -12.92
CA ILE A 131 -9.72 -14.32 -13.80
C ILE A 131 -9.40 -12.86 -13.48
N ASN A 132 -8.81 -12.15 -14.44
CA ASN A 132 -8.64 -10.70 -14.32
C ASN A 132 -10.00 -10.02 -14.58
N VAL A 133 -10.51 -9.31 -13.59
CA VAL A 133 -11.78 -8.57 -13.72
C VAL A 133 -11.60 -7.18 -14.31
N GLY A 134 -10.36 -6.71 -14.52
CA GLY A 134 -10.07 -5.37 -14.98
C GLY A 134 -10.60 -4.32 -14.01
N ASN A 135 -10.34 -3.05 -14.30
CA ASN A 135 -10.72 -1.92 -13.48
C ASN A 135 -12.25 -1.92 -13.23
N ILE A 136 -12.70 -2.42 -12.08
CA ILE A 136 -14.08 -2.23 -11.60
C ILE A 136 -14.16 -0.78 -11.09
N ASN A 137 -13.88 0.18 -11.96
CA ASN A 137 -14.16 1.58 -11.69
C ASN A 137 -15.65 1.80 -11.91
N ASN A 138 -16.37 1.84 -10.79
CA ASN A 138 -17.09 3.01 -10.29
C ASN A 138 -17.70 4.06 -11.27
N ASP A 139 -17.98 3.75 -12.53
CA ASP A 139 -18.75 4.64 -13.44
C ASP A 139 -20.23 4.81 -13.03
N LYS A 140 -20.64 4.32 -11.84
CA LYS A 140 -22.00 4.44 -11.31
C LYS A 140 -22.15 5.29 -10.06
N LYS A 141 -21.10 6.02 -9.62
CA LYS A 141 -21.23 6.89 -8.43
C LYS A 141 -21.34 8.40 -8.71
N ASP A 142 -21.19 8.84 -9.96
CA ASP A 142 -21.30 10.27 -10.31
C ASP A 142 -22.67 10.69 -10.90
N GLU A 143 -23.71 9.83 -10.82
CA GLU A 143 -25.08 10.17 -11.23
C GLU A 143 -26.07 10.33 -10.06
N MET A 144 -25.62 10.37 -8.80
CA MET A 144 -26.54 10.59 -7.69
C MET A 144 -25.87 11.32 -6.53
N TYR A 145 -25.82 12.65 -6.62
CA TYR A 145 -26.32 13.65 -5.66
C TYR A 145 -25.68 15.02 -5.91
#